data_AF-A0A957IV66-F1
#
_entry.id   AF-A0A957IV66-F1
#
_cell.length_a   1.000
_cell.length_b   1.000
_cell.length_c   1.000
_cell.angle_alpha   90.00
_cell.angle_beta   90.00
_cell.angle_gamma   90.00
#
_symmetry.space_group_name_H-M   'P 1'
#
loop_
_entity.id
_entity.type
_entity.pdbx_description
1 polymer ?
#
loop_
_entity_poly.entity_id
_entity_poly.type
_entity_poly.pdbx_seq_one_letter_code
_entity_poly.pdbx_strand_id
1 'polypeptide(L)'
;MKELDHFLNETVGRVFPTAVLHINHAGQPIYQQAVGFVDPDTRQRPATLETLFDLASVTKLFTTTAFLRLVAVGRVGLDDQVCGVL
;
A
#
# COMPACT_ATOMS: atom_id res chain seq x y z
N MET A 1 18.57 -8.67 7.95
CA MET A 1 18.11 -8.31 6.59
C MET A 1 18.28 -9.47 5.61
N LYS A 2 19.43 -10.18 5.60
CA LYS A 2 19.63 -11.38 4.75
C LYS A 2 18.49 -12.42 4.80
N GLU A 3 17.92 -12.67 5.98
CA GLU A 3 16.76 -13.57 6.13
C GLU A 3 15.52 -13.04 5.40
N LEU A 4 15.31 -11.72 5.40
CA LEU A 4 14.20 -11.06 4.71
C LEU A 4 14.40 -11.08 3.20
N ASP A 5 15.63 -10.85 2.74
CA ASP A 5 16.02 -10.97 1.34
C ASP A 5 15.75 -12.39 0.84
N HIS A 6 16.19 -13.39 1.63
CA HIS A 6 15.97 -14.80 1.35
C HIS A 6 14.47 -15.12 1.28
N PHE A 7 13.68 -14.73 2.29
CA PHE A 7 12.25 -14.94 2.31
C PHE A 7 11.53 -14.32 1.08
N LEU A 8 11.85 -13.08 0.71
CA LEU A 8 11.27 -12.44 -0.46
C LEU A 8 11.64 -13.15 -1.76
N ASN A 9 12.90 -13.58 -1.90
CA ASN A 9 13.36 -14.32 -3.07
C ASN A 9 12.75 -15.73 -3.17
N GLU A 10 12.44 -16.39 -2.06
CA GLU A 10 11.77 -17.70 -2.06
C GLU A 10 10.26 -17.63 -2.34
N THR A 11 9.63 -16.49 -2.06
CA THR A 11 8.18 -16.32 -2.20
C THR A 11 7.78 -15.70 -3.54
N VAL A 12 8.62 -14.82 -4.10
CA VAL A 12 8.37 -14.21 -5.42
C VAL A 12 8.32 -15.27 -6.53
N GLY A 13 7.32 -15.17 -7.40
CA GLY A 13 7.02 -16.15 -8.44
C GLY A 13 6.26 -17.40 -7.95
N ARG A 14 6.18 -17.66 -6.64
CA ARG A 14 5.42 -18.78 -6.07
C ARG A 14 4.12 -18.35 -5.40
N VAL A 15 4.17 -17.27 -4.62
CA VAL A 15 3.03 -16.73 -3.85
C VAL A 15 2.48 -15.48 -4.52
N PHE A 16 3.36 -14.62 -5.02
CA PHE A 16 3.03 -13.39 -5.73
C PHE A 16 4.04 -13.14 -6.85
N PRO A 17 3.64 -12.49 -7.96
CA PRO A 17 4.54 -12.23 -9.09
C PRO A 17 5.60 -11.16 -8.77
N THR A 18 5.26 -10.21 -7.91
CA THR A 18 6.12 -9.10 -7.53
C THR A 18 5.66 -8.49 -6.20
N ALA A 19 6.59 -7.85 -5.49
CA ALA A 19 6.30 -7.09 -4.28
C ALA A 19 7.38 -6.02 -4.05
N VAL A 20 7.01 -4.98 -3.30
CA VAL A 20 7.94 -4.02 -2.70
C VAL A 20 7.74 -4.04 -1.20
N LEU A 21 8.82 -4.25 -0.44
CA LEU A 21 8.82 -4.21 1.02
C LEU A 21 9.60 -3.00 1.51
N HIS A 22 8.94 -2.16 2.31
CA HIS A 22 9.54 -1.00 2.98
C HIS A 22 9.32 -1.14 4.48
N ILE A 23 10.39 -1.08 5.27
CA ILE A 23 10.32 -1.06 6.74
C ILE A 23 10.93 0.26 7.21
N ASN A 24 10.12 1.04 7.93
CA ASN A 24 10.51 2.31 8.51
C ASN A 24 10.49 2.21 10.04
N HIS A 25 11.53 2.71 10.69
CA HIS A 25 11.62 2.78 12.15
C HIS A 25 12.08 4.19 12.56
N ALA A 26 11.31 4.83 13.44
CA ALA A 26 11.55 6.19 13.90
C ALA A 26 11.74 7.21 12.75
N GLY A 27 10.95 7.08 11.68
CA GLY A 27 10.99 7.97 10.52
C GLY A 27 12.11 7.67 9.51
N GLN A 28 12.99 6.70 9.80
CA GLN A 28 14.08 6.31 8.92
C GLN A 28 13.80 4.95 8.25
N PRO A 29 14.01 4.82 6.92
CA PRO A 29 13.94 3.52 6.27
C PRO A 29 15.11 2.65 6.75
N ILE A 30 14.79 1.49 7.33
CA ILE A 30 15.80 0.50 7.76
C ILE A 30 15.87 -0.69 6.81
N TYR A 31 14.91 -0.82 5.89
CA TYR A 31 14.88 -1.83 4.84
C TYR A 31 14.04 -1.38 3.65
N GLN A 32 14.54 -1.62 2.45
CA GLN A 32 13.79 -1.43 1.22
C GLN A 32 14.22 -2.48 0.20
N GLN A 33 13.27 -3.19 -0.39
CA GLN A 33 13.54 -4.13 -1.48
C GLN A 33 12.35 -4.23 -2.43
N ALA A 34 12.63 -4.28 -3.73
CA ALA A 34 11.67 -4.64 -4.78
C ALA A 34 12.07 -6.00 -5.36
N VAL A 35 11.09 -6.88 -5.59
CA VAL A 35 11.30 -8.22 -6.16
C VAL A 35 10.30 -8.51 -7.26
N GLY A 36 10.71 -9.30 -8.25
CA GLY A 36 9.85 -9.81 -9.32
C GLY A 36 9.54 -8.80 -10.42
N PHE A 37 8.50 -9.10 -11.19
CA PHE A 37 8.12 -8.35 -12.38
C PHE A 37 6.63 -7.98 -12.31
N VAL A 38 6.30 -6.75 -12.69
CA VAL A 38 4.91 -6.28 -12.79
C VAL A 38 4.15 -7.04 -13.87
N ASP A 39 4.88 -7.52 -14.88
CA ASP A 39 4.43 -8.38 -15.97
C ASP A 39 5.03 -9.79 -15.83
N PRO A 40 4.46 -10.67 -14.98
CA PRO A 40 5.08 -11.97 -14.68
C PRO A 40 5.29 -12.89 -15.88
N ASP A 41 4.45 -12.77 -16.92
CA ASP A 41 4.52 -13.61 -18.12
C ASP A 41 5.66 -13.21 -19.06
N THR A 42 5.82 -11.91 -19.32
CA THR A 42 6.84 -11.37 -20.25
C THR A 42 8.14 -10.99 -19.57
N ARG A 43 8.10 -10.67 -18.27
CA ARG A 43 9.24 -10.28 -17.43
C ARG A 43 10.10 -9.16 -18.02
N GLN A 44 9.47 -8.17 -18.62
CA GLN A 44 10.12 -7.01 -19.22
C GLN A 44 10.18 -5.81 -18.27
N ARG A 45 9.32 -5.78 -17.24
CA ARG A 45 9.19 -4.66 -16.29
C ARG A 45 9.49 -5.15 -14.87
N PRO A 46 10.78 -5.21 -14.46
CA PRO A 46 11.13 -5.50 -13.08
C PRO A 46 10.55 -4.43 -12.16
N ALA A 47 10.13 -4.82 -10.97
CA ALA A 47 9.67 -3.86 -9.97
C ALA A 47 10.83 -3.01 -9.45
N THR A 48 10.52 -1.75 -9.14
CA THR A 48 11.37 -0.78 -8.47
C THR A 48 10.72 -0.34 -7.16
N LEU A 49 11.42 0.41 -6.31
CA LEU A 49 10.86 0.92 -5.06
C LEU A 49 9.71 1.92 -5.27
N GLU A 50 9.60 2.47 -6.48
CA GLU A 50 8.60 3.44 -6.93
C GLU A 50 7.44 2.78 -7.69
N THR A 51 7.46 1.46 -7.86
CA THR A 51 6.39 0.74 -8.54
C THR A 51 5.06 0.94 -7.81
N LEU A 52 4.04 1.38 -8.55
CA LEU A 52 2.70 1.59 -8.02
C LEU A 52 1.90 0.29 -8.06
N PHE A 53 1.15 0.05 -6.99
CA PHE A 53 0.22 -1.06 -6.84
C PHE A 53 -1.16 -0.52 -6.47
N ASP A 54 -2.21 -1.22 -6.90
CA ASP A 54 -3.56 -0.91 -6.47
C ASP A 54 -3.70 -1.20 -4.96
N LEU A 55 -3.98 -0.16 -4.17
CA LEU A 55 -4.10 -0.26 -2.71
C LEU A 55 -5.35 -1.02 -2.24
N ALA A 56 -6.31 -1.29 -3.14
CA ALA A 56 -7.55 -1.99 -2.86
C ALA A 56 -8.22 -1.47 -1.58
N SER A 57 -8.44 -2.33 -0.58
CA SER A 57 -9.12 -1.93 0.66
C SER A 57 -8.30 -1.03 1.59
N VAL A 58 -6.98 -0.89 1.39
CA VAL A 58 -6.17 0.09 2.13
C VAL A 58 -6.62 1.53 1.82
N THR A 59 -7.24 1.75 0.64
CA THR A 59 -7.84 3.03 0.24
C THR A 59 -8.87 3.56 1.26
N LYS A 60 -9.53 2.69 2.05
CA LYS A 60 -10.47 3.10 3.10
C LYS A 60 -9.86 4.07 4.11
N LEU A 61 -8.58 3.91 4.45
CA LEU A 61 -7.89 4.82 5.36
C LEU A 61 -7.89 6.25 4.83
N PHE A 62 -7.72 6.42 3.52
CA PHE A 62 -7.76 7.74 2.87
C PHE A 62 -9.17 8.31 2.87
N THR A 63 -10.18 7.53 2.47
CA THR A 63 -11.58 7.96 2.48
C THR A 63 -12.04 8.35 3.88
N THR A 64 -11.76 7.52 4.90
CA THR A 64 -12.10 7.81 6.29
C THR A 64 -11.39 9.06 6.79
N THR A 65 -10.08 9.21 6.50
CA THR A 65 -9.34 10.42 6.91
C THR A 65 -9.91 11.69 6.26
N ALA A 66 -10.23 11.63 4.96
CA ALA A 66 -10.84 12.74 4.25
C ALA A 66 -12.22 13.11 4.84
N PHE A 67 -13.04 12.10 5.15
CA PHE A 67 -14.35 12.32 5.77
C PHE A 67 -14.22 12.90 7.18
N LEU A 68 -13.34 12.36 8.03
CA LEU A 68 -13.12 12.87 9.39
C LEU A 68 -12.53 14.29 9.39
N ARG A 69 -11.82 14.71 8.35
CA ARG A 69 -11.44 16.13 8.17
C ARG A 69 -12.66 17.02 7.98
N LEU A 70 -13.66 16.58 7.21
CA LEU A 70 -14.92 17.32 7.03
C LEU A 70 -15.69 17.41 8.36
N VAL A 71 -15.71 16.32 9.13
CA VAL A 71 -16.30 16.30 10.48
C VAL A 71 -15.60 17.31 11.40
N ALA A 72 -14.26 17.31 11.41
CA ALA A 72 -13.48 18.20 12.27
C ALA A 72 -13.73 19.69 12.02
N VAL A 73 -14.10 20.07 10.78
CA VAL A 73 -14.45 21.45 10.41
C VAL A 73 -15.95 21.73 10.40
N GLY A 74 -16.76 20.83 10.99
CA GLY A 74 -18.20 21.01 11.18
C GLY A 74 -19.03 20.96 9.90
N ARG A 75 -18.51 20.33 8.83
CA ARG A 75 -19.21 20.26 7.53
C ARG A 75 -20.21 19.10 7.43
N VAL A 76 -20.05 18.09 8.28
CA VAL A 76 -20.94 16.91 8.42
C VAL A 76 -20.74 16.33 9.83
N GLY A 77 -21.80 15.80 10.45
CA GLY A 77 -21.75 15.05 11.69
C GLY A 77 -21.55 13.54 11.46
N LEU A 78 -20.99 12.83 12.44
CA LEU A 78 -20.87 11.36 12.37
C LEU A 78 -22.23 10.66 12.45
N ASP A 79 -23.18 11.27 13.14
CA ASP A 79 -24.54 10.76 13.35
C ASP A 79 -25.55 11.35 12.34
N ASP A 80 -25.08 12.17 11.40
CA ASP A 80 -25.95 12.72 10.36
C ASP A 80 -26.51 11.58 9.51
N GLN A 81 -27.81 11.64 9.23
CA GLN A 81 -28.41 10.73 8.28
C GLN A 81 -27.80 10.95 6.91
N VAL A 82 -27.43 9.86 6.23
CA VAL A 82 -26.84 9.90 4.89
C VAL A 82 -27.72 10.69 3.90
N CYS A 83 -29.05 10.58 3.99
CA CYS A 83 -29.98 11.33 3.15
C CYS A 83 -30.04 12.84 3.44
N GLY A 84 -29.45 13.31 4.54
CA GLY A 84 -29.35 14.74 4.86
C GLY A 84 -28.12 15.42 4.24
N VAL A 85 -27.20 14.64 3.66
CA VAL A 85 -25.91 15.12 3.13
C VAL A 85 -25.66 14.72 1.67
N LEU A 86 -26.58 13.96 1.07
CA LEU A 86 -26.57 13.55 -0.34
C LEU A 86 -27.63 14.30 -1.14
#